data_AF-A0A3B1E6C1-F1
#
_entry.id   AF-A0A3B1E6C1-F1
#
_cell.length_a   1.000
_cell.length_b   1.000
_cell.length_c   1.000
_cell.angle_alpha   90.00
_cell.angle_beta   90.00
_cell.angle_gamma   90.00
#
_symmetry.space_group_name_H-M   'P 1'
#
loop_
_entity.id
_entity.type
_entity.pdbx_description
1 polymer ?
#
loop_
_entity_poly.entity_id
_entity_poly.type
_entity_poly.pdbx_seq_one_letter_code
_entity_poly.pdbx_strand_id
1 'polypeptide(L)'
;MRQYTYFNYLLLGCLLTFTCSSCARFRQTASRQIDANPTVSVANTNTTRQDVDSSKKRNHREDIESPRSIKQVAATENIGSDESSVAFLDDSPQQLNPVIPPPAPASDNGSQIEVPIELDAIPSDASVSTLEQLEQLALSNNPTLVQAHAAVNAAHGKWTQVGLYPNPLFLYQGNEIGNGGKAGLQGGAVRQPIVTAGKLDLNQQTASYEISQANSNYQAQQYRVLTSVRIAYYDVLVAQQRIKLTKQLLGLSNKGVKVAEALLAAQQAGKVDLLQARVEANNSRVLLRQATNEKISALQRLESLIGAEQYQVSELTGKWEPMPIKLKFSEVLATIQASSPELSAANANVFRANAKLRRAEVEPIPNVFTQVGAQKDTESGYTVANV
;
A
#
# COMPACT_ATOMS: atom_id res chain seq x y z
N MET A 1 -28.18 25.20 58.74
CA MET A 1 -29.01 26.36 59.09
C MET A 1 -29.71 26.86 57.83
N ARG A 2 -31.06 26.86 57.83
CA ARG A 2 -32.05 27.60 56.99
C ARG A 2 -31.77 27.68 55.46
N GLN A 3 -32.42 26.93 54.56
CA GLN A 3 -33.82 27.02 54.06
C GLN A 3 -34.35 28.44 53.80
N TYR A 4 -34.72 28.74 52.54
CA TYR A 4 -35.99 29.33 52.03
C TYR A 4 -35.91 29.33 50.47
N THR A 5 -36.60 28.51 49.66
CA THR A 5 -38.02 28.40 49.22
C THR A 5 -38.64 29.55 48.40
N TYR A 6 -38.98 29.20 47.13
CA TYR A 6 -40.18 29.47 46.30
C TYR A 6 -40.63 30.89 45.88
N PHE A 7 -40.89 31.05 44.55
CA PHE A 7 -42.08 31.60 43.83
C PHE A 7 -41.61 32.12 42.44
N ASN A 8 -41.96 31.64 41.24
CA ASN A 8 -43.19 31.20 40.54
C ASN A 8 -44.10 32.35 40.02
N TYR A 9 -44.57 32.21 38.77
CA TYR A 9 -45.56 33.00 37.99
C TYR A 9 -45.08 34.29 37.26
N LEU A 10 -45.54 34.73 36.07
CA LEU A 10 -46.48 34.27 35.02
C LEU A 10 -46.50 35.35 33.89
N LEU A 11 -46.59 34.92 32.61
CA LEU A 11 -47.29 35.52 31.44
C LEU A 11 -46.96 36.90 30.80
N LEU A 12 -47.20 36.88 29.46
CA LEU A 12 -47.54 37.94 28.48
C LEU A 12 -46.39 38.87 28.01
N GLY A 13 -46.09 39.09 26.73
CA GLY A 13 -46.82 38.89 25.48
C GLY A 13 -47.13 40.25 24.81
N CYS A 14 -46.33 40.68 23.83
CA CYS A 14 -46.67 41.61 22.72
C CYS A 14 -45.42 41.82 21.83
N LEU A 15 -45.31 41.26 20.62
CA LEU A 15 -45.79 41.80 19.33
C LEU A 15 -45.37 43.26 19.05
N LEU A 16 -44.35 43.44 18.19
CA LEU A 16 -44.42 44.37 17.06
C LEU A 16 -43.31 44.08 16.03
N THR A 17 -43.76 44.05 14.79
CA THR A 17 -43.13 43.72 13.52
C THR A 17 -42.22 44.83 12.99
N PHE A 18 -41.12 44.49 12.32
CA PHE A 18 -40.54 45.32 11.25
C PHE A 18 -40.05 44.45 10.09
N THR A 19 -40.66 44.72 8.93
CA THR A 19 -40.36 44.20 7.60
C THR A 19 -39.29 45.03 6.89
N CYS A 20 -38.40 44.39 6.14
CA CYS A 20 -37.71 44.94 4.95
C CYS A 20 -37.07 43.74 4.22
N SER A 21 -37.44 43.24 3.03
CA SER A 21 -37.85 43.83 1.75
C SER A 21 -36.72 44.44 0.91
N SER A 22 -35.83 43.60 0.35
CA SER A 22 -35.37 43.65 -1.06
C SER A 22 -34.24 42.62 -1.30
N CYS A 23 -34.44 41.57 -2.11
CA CYS A 23 -34.46 41.53 -3.59
C CYS A 23 -33.06 41.10 -4.11
N ALA A 24 -32.77 39.83 -4.41
CA ALA A 24 -33.30 39.02 -5.52
C ALA A 24 -33.08 39.65 -6.91
N ARG A 25 -31.84 39.67 -7.39
CA ARG A 25 -31.49 39.78 -8.82
C ARG A 25 -30.15 39.11 -9.08
N PHE A 26 -30.14 37.91 -9.67
CA PHE A 26 -29.33 37.55 -10.86
C PHE A 26 -29.40 36.02 -11.11
N ARG A 27 -30.45 35.57 -11.80
CA ARG A 27 -30.49 34.32 -12.55
C ARG A 27 -31.25 34.63 -13.84
N GLN A 28 -30.55 34.59 -14.98
CA GLN A 28 -31.01 34.41 -16.37
C GLN A 28 -30.36 35.39 -17.35
N THR A 29 -29.28 34.92 -17.96
CA THR A 29 -28.83 35.08 -19.37
C THR A 29 -27.52 34.29 -19.41
N ALA A 30 -27.24 33.31 -20.26
CA ALA A 30 -27.76 33.03 -21.58
C ALA A 30 -27.58 31.53 -21.91
N SER A 31 -28.56 30.99 -22.62
CA SER A 31 -28.46 29.79 -23.45
C SER A 31 -28.53 30.23 -24.92
N ARG A 32 -27.47 29.97 -25.69
CA ARG A 32 -27.43 29.71 -27.15
C ARG A 32 -25.94 29.58 -27.56
N GLN A 33 -25.52 28.37 -27.95
CA GLN A 33 -25.21 27.93 -29.33
C GLN A 33 -24.01 28.70 -29.93
N ILE A 34 -22.99 28.14 -30.57
CA ILE A 34 -22.66 26.81 -31.14
C ILE A 34 -21.19 26.93 -31.63
N ASP A 35 -20.52 25.80 -31.89
CA ASP A 35 -19.24 25.62 -32.62
C ASP A 35 -17.89 25.96 -31.94
N ALA A 36 -17.12 24.92 -31.62
CA ALA A 36 -15.90 24.53 -32.34
C ALA A 36 -15.05 23.58 -31.49
N ASN A 37 -15.04 22.31 -31.90
CA ASN A 37 -14.18 21.24 -31.41
C ASN A 37 -12.94 21.16 -32.32
N PRO A 38 -11.70 21.09 -31.82
CA PRO A 38 -10.62 20.51 -32.60
C PRO A 38 -10.34 19.08 -32.10
N THR A 39 -10.94 18.15 -32.82
CA THR A 39 -10.51 16.76 -32.97
C THR A 39 -9.01 16.70 -33.27
N VAL A 40 -8.22 16.13 -32.36
CA VAL A 40 -6.88 15.64 -32.66
C VAL A 40 -7.02 14.28 -33.32
N SER A 41 -6.95 14.29 -34.65
CA SER A 41 -6.80 13.11 -35.51
C SER A 41 -5.36 12.61 -35.42
N VAL A 42 -5.15 11.42 -34.85
CA VAL A 42 -3.95 10.63 -35.11
C VAL A 42 -4.37 9.51 -36.05
N ALA A 43 -3.98 9.66 -37.31
CA ALA A 43 -4.20 8.68 -38.36
C ALA A 43 -3.31 7.45 -38.12
N ASN A 44 -3.97 6.30 -37.96
CA ASN A 44 -3.37 4.99 -38.19
C ASN A 44 -3.25 4.77 -39.71
N THR A 45 -2.06 4.49 -40.20
CA THR A 45 -1.86 3.86 -41.52
C THR A 45 -1.05 2.60 -41.34
N ASN A 46 -1.75 1.49 -41.12
CA ASN A 46 -1.25 0.15 -41.43
C ASN A 46 -1.44 -0.08 -42.93
N THR A 47 -0.35 -0.12 -43.68
CA THR A 47 -0.35 -0.52 -45.09
C THR A 47 0.01 -1.99 -45.19
N THR A 48 -1.00 -2.83 -45.39
CA THR A 48 -0.85 -4.18 -45.94
C THR A 48 -0.80 -4.06 -47.46
N ARG A 49 0.27 -4.57 -48.10
CA ARG A 49 0.27 -4.94 -49.51
C ARG A 49 0.87 -6.33 -49.65
N GLN A 50 0.04 -7.23 -50.17
CA GLN A 50 0.39 -8.57 -50.62
C GLN A 50 0.73 -8.56 -52.12
N ASP A 51 1.71 -9.40 -52.44
CA ASP A 51 1.90 -10.26 -53.61
C ASP A 51 2.07 -9.65 -55.01
N VAL A 52 3.23 -9.95 -55.64
CA VAL A 52 3.36 -10.66 -56.94
C VAL A 52 4.75 -11.34 -57.05
N ASP A 53 4.72 -12.67 -57.00
CA ASP A 53 5.34 -13.68 -57.91
C ASP A 53 6.77 -13.50 -58.49
N SER A 54 7.66 -14.50 -58.27
CA SER A 54 8.25 -15.35 -59.34
C SER A 54 9.51 -16.15 -58.93
N SER A 55 9.32 -17.47 -58.80
CA SER A 55 10.16 -18.61 -59.21
C SER A 55 11.65 -18.43 -59.62
N LYS A 56 12.60 -19.11 -58.92
CA LYS A 56 13.57 -20.04 -59.55
C LYS A 56 14.35 -20.94 -58.56
N LYS A 57 14.32 -22.24 -58.84
CA LYS A 57 15.08 -23.36 -58.24
C LYS A 57 16.61 -23.19 -58.31
N ARG A 58 17.34 -23.68 -57.29
CA ARG A 58 18.36 -24.76 -57.43
C ARG A 58 18.93 -25.22 -56.08
N ASN A 59 19.00 -26.54 -55.93
CA ASN A 59 19.67 -27.29 -54.86
C ASN A 59 21.19 -27.06 -54.87
N HIS A 60 21.83 -26.98 -53.70
CA HIS A 60 22.98 -27.83 -53.41
C HIS A 60 23.22 -27.96 -51.90
N ARG A 61 23.64 -29.17 -51.56
CA ARG A 61 23.88 -29.76 -50.25
C ARG A 61 25.39 -29.96 -50.21
N GLU A 62 26.08 -29.45 -49.20
CA GLU A 62 27.36 -30.00 -48.75
C GLU A 62 27.72 -29.47 -47.37
N ASP A 63 28.26 -30.40 -46.59
CA ASP A 63 28.64 -30.32 -45.19
C ASP A 63 29.95 -29.54 -44.98
N ILE A 64 30.34 -29.40 -43.71
CA ILE A 64 31.72 -29.37 -43.17
C ILE A 64 32.11 -28.10 -42.35
N GLU A 65 32.42 -28.40 -41.08
CA GLU A 65 33.36 -27.79 -40.11
C GLU A 65 33.11 -26.46 -39.36
N SER A 66 33.12 -26.64 -38.04
CA SER A 66 33.48 -25.67 -37.00
C SER A 66 35.00 -25.43 -36.97
N PRO A 67 35.45 -24.23 -36.55
CA PRO A 67 36.49 -24.22 -35.52
C PRO A 67 36.36 -23.13 -34.44
N ARG A 68 36.57 -23.59 -33.20
CA ARG A 68 37.39 -23.08 -32.08
C ARG A 68 37.72 -21.57 -31.92
N SER A 69 37.45 -21.10 -30.69
CA SER A 69 38.35 -20.38 -29.75
C SER A 69 39.11 -19.14 -30.21
N ILE A 70 38.74 -17.98 -29.66
CA ILE A 70 39.64 -16.81 -29.54
C ILE A 70 39.76 -16.43 -28.06
N LYS A 71 41.00 -16.47 -27.57
CA LYS A 71 41.48 -15.92 -26.30
C LYS A 71 42.36 -14.71 -26.60
N GLN A 72 42.46 -13.81 -25.60
CA GLN A 72 43.56 -12.85 -25.37
C GLN A 72 43.52 -11.61 -26.29
N VAL A 73 43.76 -10.36 -25.87
CA VAL A 73 44.84 -9.77 -25.05
C VAL A 73 44.44 -8.36 -24.56
N ALA A 74 44.90 -7.96 -23.36
CA ALA A 74 44.83 -6.60 -22.83
C ALA A 74 45.95 -5.72 -23.42
N ALA A 75 45.63 -4.46 -23.76
CA ALA A 75 46.61 -3.44 -24.13
C ALA A 75 46.54 -2.26 -23.15
N THR A 76 47.66 -2.03 -22.50
CA THR A 76 48.04 -0.85 -21.73
C THR A 76 48.50 0.27 -22.67
N GLU A 77 48.04 1.50 -22.47
CA GLU A 77 48.72 2.71 -22.94
C GLU A 77 48.83 3.72 -21.79
N ASN A 78 50.01 4.36 -21.75
CA ASN A 78 50.55 5.19 -20.70
C ASN A 78 50.79 6.57 -21.31
N ILE A 79 50.26 7.66 -20.74
CA ILE A 79 50.59 9.03 -21.15
C ILE A 79 50.69 9.93 -19.91
N GLY A 80 51.87 10.54 -19.74
CA GLY A 80 52.01 11.97 -19.44
C GLY A 80 52.00 12.41 -17.99
N SER A 81 53.20 12.59 -17.45
CA SER A 81 53.54 13.41 -16.28
C SER A 81 53.32 14.91 -16.52
N ASP A 82 52.78 15.62 -15.52
CA ASP A 82 53.24 16.97 -15.17
C ASP A 82 52.97 17.25 -13.68
N GLU A 83 54.01 17.76 -13.01
CA GLU A 83 54.06 18.08 -11.59
C GLU A 83 53.31 19.38 -11.26
N SER A 84 52.61 19.42 -10.11
CA SER A 84 52.63 20.58 -9.20
C SER A 84 51.99 20.29 -7.84
N SER A 85 52.86 20.23 -6.82
CA SER A 85 52.68 20.74 -5.44
C SER A 85 51.48 20.25 -4.59
N VAL A 86 51.70 19.10 -3.95
CA VAL A 86 51.63 18.83 -2.50
C VAL A 86 50.93 19.84 -1.58
N ALA A 87 49.84 19.39 -0.92
CA ALA A 87 49.56 19.70 0.49
C ALA A 87 49.00 18.44 1.17
N PHE A 88 49.83 17.83 2.03
CA PHE A 88 49.47 16.71 2.90
C PHE A 88 48.44 17.18 3.93
N LEU A 89 47.29 16.52 3.98
CA LEU A 89 46.43 16.47 5.16
C LEU A 89 46.31 15.01 5.61
N ASP A 90 46.69 14.83 6.87
CA ASP A 90 46.70 13.64 7.72
C ASP A 90 45.40 12.81 7.59
N ASP A 91 45.54 11.58 7.08
CA ASP A 91 44.48 10.56 7.04
C ASP A 91 44.67 9.62 8.24
N SER A 92 44.14 10.06 9.38
CA SER A 92 43.96 9.22 10.56
C SER A 92 42.49 8.77 10.63
N PRO A 93 42.20 7.45 10.70
CA PRO A 93 40.83 6.94 10.62
C PRO A 93 40.07 7.29 11.91
N GLN A 94 39.13 8.22 11.83
CA GLN A 94 38.18 8.44 12.92
C GLN A 94 37.20 7.26 13.00
N GLN A 95 37.28 6.50 14.09
CA GLN A 95 36.24 5.55 14.48
C GLN A 95 34.91 6.30 14.62
N LEU A 96 33.96 6.00 13.73
CA LEU A 96 32.56 6.39 13.87
C LEU A 96 31.98 5.68 15.10
N ASN A 97 31.89 6.38 16.22
CA ASN A 97 31.13 5.92 17.36
C ASN A 97 29.63 5.87 16.96
N PRO A 98 28.92 4.76 17.21
CA PRO A 98 27.50 4.68 16.91
C PRO A 98 26.73 5.69 17.76
N VAL A 99 25.99 6.58 17.10
CA VAL A 99 25.02 7.47 17.74
C VAL A 99 23.92 6.59 18.34
N ILE A 100 23.93 6.43 19.65
CA ILE A 100 22.84 5.80 20.40
C ILE A 100 21.67 6.80 20.40
N PRO A 101 20.49 6.47 19.85
CA PRO A 101 19.33 7.35 19.95
C PRO A 101 18.92 7.49 21.43
N PRO A 102 18.45 8.67 21.86
CA PRO A 102 18.03 8.88 23.24
C PRO A 102 16.90 7.90 23.60
N PRO A 103 16.85 7.41 24.86
CA PRO A 103 15.79 6.52 25.31
C PRO A 103 14.43 7.22 25.19
N ALA A 104 13.44 6.48 24.69
CA ALA A 104 12.06 6.94 24.60
C ALA A 104 11.56 7.43 25.98
N PRO A 105 10.77 8.52 26.05
CA PRO A 105 10.17 8.94 27.30
C PRO A 105 9.28 7.83 27.85
N ALA A 106 9.39 7.59 29.16
CA ALA A 106 8.59 6.63 29.89
C ALA A 106 7.09 6.85 29.62
N SER A 107 6.41 5.80 29.17
CA SER A 107 4.96 5.75 29.07
C SER A 107 4.39 5.83 30.48
N ASP A 108 3.88 7.00 30.85
CA ASP A 108 3.03 7.16 32.01
C ASP A 108 1.72 6.40 31.75
N ASN A 109 1.43 5.45 32.64
CA ASN A 109 0.20 4.67 32.63
C ASN A 109 -0.93 5.53 33.17
N GLY A 110 -1.95 5.82 32.35
CA GLY A 110 -3.21 6.30 32.91
C GLY A 110 -4.05 7.13 31.96
N SER A 111 -4.76 6.47 31.04
CA SER A 111 -6.16 6.74 30.70
C SER A 111 -6.54 5.86 29.51
N GLN A 112 -6.91 4.61 29.82
CA GLN A 112 -7.63 3.81 28.86
C GLN A 112 -9.03 4.41 28.71
N ILE A 113 -9.32 4.94 27.52
CA ILE A 113 -10.70 5.15 27.10
C ILE A 113 -11.21 3.75 26.73
N GLU A 114 -11.79 3.05 27.70
CA GLU A 114 -12.60 1.86 27.44
C GLU A 114 -13.81 2.30 26.62
N VAL A 115 -13.76 2.04 25.32
CA VAL A 115 -14.96 1.90 24.51
C VAL A 115 -15.49 0.49 24.81
N PRO A 116 -16.69 0.31 25.38
CA PRO A 116 -17.27 -1.01 25.52
C PRO A 116 -17.70 -1.46 24.13
N ILE A 117 -16.82 -2.18 23.45
CA ILE A 117 -17.25 -3.07 22.36
C ILE A 117 -17.57 -4.37 23.08
N GLU A 118 -18.86 -4.60 23.31
CA GLU A 118 -19.38 -5.87 23.78
C GLU A 118 -19.00 -6.92 22.73
N LEU A 119 -17.91 -7.63 23.04
CA LEU A 119 -17.33 -8.66 22.21
C LEU A 119 -18.18 -9.90 22.41
N ASP A 120 -19.23 -10.04 21.61
CA ASP A 120 -19.87 -11.35 21.44
C ASP A 120 -18.79 -12.30 20.94
N ALA A 121 -18.32 -13.16 21.86
CA ALA A 121 -17.38 -14.22 21.57
C ALA A 121 -17.98 -15.09 20.47
N ILE A 122 -17.45 -14.97 19.25
CA ILE A 122 -17.81 -15.85 18.15
C ILE A 122 -17.46 -17.26 18.64
N PRO A 123 -18.43 -18.18 18.71
CA PRO A 123 -18.19 -19.51 19.24
C PRO A 123 -17.11 -20.19 18.41
N SER A 124 -16.10 -20.70 19.11
CA SER A 124 -15.05 -21.59 18.62
C SER A 124 -15.64 -22.97 18.25
N ASP A 125 -16.70 -23.00 17.44
CA ASP A 125 -17.21 -24.22 16.85
C ASP A 125 -16.69 -24.34 15.42
N ALA A 126 -15.56 -25.03 15.34
CA ALA A 126 -15.08 -25.61 14.10
C ALA A 126 -16.13 -26.60 13.57
N SER A 127 -16.73 -26.31 12.42
CA SER A 127 -17.13 -27.39 11.50
C SER A 127 -17.52 -26.91 10.11
N VAL A 128 -17.95 -25.66 9.95
CA VAL A 128 -18.37 -25.15 8.64
C VAL A 128 -18.19 -23.64 8.56
N SER A 129 -17.28 -23.17 7.71
CA SER A 129 -17.10 -21.74 7.45
C SER A 129 -17.80 -21.31 6.17
N THR A 130 -18.57 -20.22 6.23
CA THR A 130 -19.18 -19.57 5.06
C THR A 130 -18.26 -18.49 4.48
N LEU A 131 -18.44 -18.13 3.21
CA LEU A 131 -17.63 -17.09 2.55
C LEU A 131 -17.71 -15.75 3.31
N GLU A 132 -18.90 -15.33 3.73
CA GLU A 132 -19.10 -14.06 4.41
C GLU A 132 -18.35 -13.99 5.76
N GLN A 133 -18.37 -15.08 6.53
CA GLN A 133 -17.61 -15.17 7.77
C GLN A 133 -16.10 -15.04 7.53
N LEU A 134 -15.57 -15.69 6.48
CA LEU A 134 -14.15 -15.62 6.15
C LEU A 134 -13.75 -14.22 5.65
N GLU A 135 -14.64 -13.54 4.91
CA GLU A 135 -14.43 -12.15 4.50
C GLU A 135 -14.36 -11.21 5.70
N GLN A 136 -15.28 -11.33 6.65
CA GLN A 136 -15.27 -10.53 7.88
C GLN A 136 -14.00 -10.80 8.71
N LEU A 137 -13.62 -12.07 8.86
CA LEU A 137 -12.44 -12.47 9.61
C LEU A 137 -11.15 -11.94 8.97
N ALA A 138 -11.08 -11.95 7.63
CA ALA A 138 -9.96 -11.37 6.90
C ALA A 138 -9.91 -9.84 7.03
N LEU A 139 -11.06 -9.15 7.00
CA LEU A 139 -11.11 -7.70 7.19
C LEU A 139 -10.64 -7.27 8.58
N SER A 140 -10.88 -8.08 9.61
CA SER A 140 -10.47 -7.76 10.99
C SER A 140 -9.01 -8.14 11.30
N ASN A 141 -8.50 -9.24 10.74
CA ASN A 141 -7.23 -9.83 11.17
C ASN A 141 -6.10 -9.77 10.14
N ASN A 142 -6.36 -9.41 8.88
CA ASN A 142 -5.32 -9.44 7.86
C ASN A 142 -4.22 -8.38 8.13
N PRO A 143 -2.94 -8.79 8.26
CA PRO A 143 -1.85 -7.87 8.61
C PRO A 143 -1.56 -6.82 7.54
N THR A 144 -1.88 -7.08 6.27
CA THR A 144 -1.71 -6.09 5.19
C THR A 144 -2.71 -4.94 5.31
N LEU A 145 -3.90 -5.17 5.89
CA LEU A 145 -4.85 -4.11 6.20
C LEU A 145 -4.38 -3.26 7.38
N VAL A 146 -3.81 -3.90 8.40
CA VAL A 146 -3.18 -3.19 9.54
C VAL A 146 -2.04 -2.31 9.05
N GLN A 147 -1.19 -2.82 8.15
CA GLN A 147 -0.12 -2.04 7.53
C GLN A 147 -0.68 -0.84 6.73
N ALA A 148 -1.69 -1.05 5.91
CA ALA A 148 -2.30 0.02 5.11
C ALA A 148 -2.98 1.08 5.99
N HIS A 149 -3.64 0.67 7.08
CA HIS A 149 -4.22 1.58 8.06
C HIS A 149 -3.13 2.37 8.81
N ALA A 150 -2.03 1.73 9.19
CA ALA A 150 -0.89 2.42 9.79
C ALA A 150 -0.28 3.46 8.83
N ALA A 151 -0.26 3.19 7.53
CA ALA A 151 0.18 4.17 6.53
C ALA A 151 -0.76 5.38 6.44
N VAL A 152 -2.07 5.20 6.58
CA VAL A 152 -3.05 6.29 6.70
C VAL A 152 -2.76 7.13 7.95
N ASN A 153 -2.56 6.47 9.11
CA ASN A 153 -2.23 7.16 10.36
C ASN A 153 -0.91 7.93 10.28
N ALA A 154 0.11 7.36 9.64
CA ALA A 154 1.38 8.05 9.39
C ALA A 154 1.19 9.29 8.51
N ALA A 155 0.34 9.22 7.48
CA ALA A 155 0.00 10.37 6.66
C ALA A 155 -0.74 11.46 7.47
N HIS A 156 -1.64 11.08 8.38
CA HIS A 156 -2.27 12.02 9.31
C HIS A 156 -1.25 12.68 10.26
N GLY A 157 -0.34 11.90 10.84
CA GLY A 157 0.73 12.43 11.68
C GLY A 157 1.60 13.44 10.92
N LYS A 158 1.97 13.12 9.68
CA LYS A 158 2.70 14.04 8.80
C LYS A 158 1.93 15.31 8.51
N TRP A 159 0.63 15.21 8.22
CA TRP A 159 -0.24 16.38 7.99
C TRP A 159 -0.28 17.33 9.18
N THR A 160 -0.37 16.78 10.41
CA THR A 160 -0.29 17.58 11.63
C THR A 160 1.08 18.23 11.75
N GLN A 161 2.16 17.45 11.58
CA GLN A 161 3.52 17.94 11.77
C GLN A 161 3.91 19.07 10.80
N VAL A 162 3.48 19.00 9.54
CA VAL A 162 3.81 20.03 8.54
C VAL A 162 2.96 21.30 8.67
N GLY A 163 1.82 21.23 9.39
CA GLY A 163 0.98 22.38 9.71
C GLY A 163 1.38 23.09 11.00
N LEU A 164 2.15 22.43 11.88
CA LEU A 164 2.64 23.04 13.11
C LEU A 164 3.76 24.04 12.83
N TYR A 165 3.77 25.10 13.65
CA TYR A 165 4.83 26.09 13.61
C TYR A 165 6.14 25.47 14.11
N PRO A 166 7.31 25.84 13.55
CA PRO A 166 8.56 25.25 13.98
C PRO A 166 8.90 25.63 15.43
N ASN A 167 9.47 24.67 16.17
CA ASN A 167 9.86 24.86 17.56
C ASN A 167 10.96 25.94 17.70
N PRO A 168 10.98 26.69 18.82
CA PRO A 168 12.08 27.58 19.14
C PRO A 168 13.36 26.77 19.37
N LEU A 169 14.49 27.35 18.96
CA LEU A 169 15.82 26.78 19.16
C LEU A 169 16.52 27.51 20.30
N PHE A 170 16.86 26.76 21.35
CA PHE A 170 17.74 27.24 22.42
C PHE A 170 19.19 26.93 22.05
N LEU A 171 20.02 27.96 22.02
CA LEU A 171 21.42 27.87 21.65
C LEU A 171 22.28 28.31 22.82
N TYR A 172 23.34 27.56 23.07
CA TYR A 172 24.47 28.05 23.86
C TYR A 172 25.49 28.69 22.90
N GLN A 173 26.06 29.82 23.30
CA GLN A 173 26.98 30.60 22.47
C GLN A 173 28.21 31.00 23.28
N GLY A 174 29.38 30.55 22.83
CA GLY A 174 30.68 30.91 23.36
C GLY A 174 31.53 31.58 22.29
N ASN A 175 31.88 32.85 22.47
CA ASN A 175 32.70 33.64 21.55
C ASN A 175 33.97 34.13 22.27
N GLU A 176 35.03 34.47 21.52
CA GLU A 176 36.28 35.02 22.05
C GLU A 176 36.95 34.16 23.14
N ILE A 177 36.75 32.84 23.09
CA ILE A 177 37.31 31.89 24.06
C ILE A 177 38.84 31.93 23.96
N GLY A 178 39.52 32.13 25.09
CA GLY A 178 40.98 32.23 25.16
C GLY A 178 41.53 33.64 24.94
N ASN A 179 40.70 34.61 24.55
CA ASN A 179 41.10 36.02 24.56
C ASN A 179 41.44 36.46 25.99
N GLY A 180 42.58 37.13 26.16
CA GLY A 180 43.10 37.53 27.48
C GLY A 180 43.33 36.38 28.48
N GLY A 181 43.39 35.12 28.03
CA GLY A 181 43.50 33.94 28.91
C GLY A 181 42.21 33.60 29.68
N LYS A 182 41.06 34.17 29.28
CA LYS A 182 39.76 33.95 29.92
C LYS A 182 38.82 33.11 29.07
N ALA A 183 37.65 32.80 29.63
CA ALA A 183 36.61 32.03 28.96
C ALA A 183 35.92 32.79 27.82
N GLY A 184 36.18 34.09 27.61
CA GLY A 184 35.52 34.90 26.57
C GLY A 184 34.06 35.24 26.90
N LEU A 185 33.26 35.48 25.87
CA LEU A 185 31.82 35.73 25.93
C LEU A 185 31.06 34.41 26.03
N GLN A 186 30.32 34.20 27.12
CA GLN A 186 29.55 32.98 27.33
C GLN A 186 28.07 33.32 27.56
N GLY A 187 27.17 32.65 26.87
CA GLY A 187 25.75 32.94 27.00
C GLY A 187 24.84 32.02 26.22
N GLY A 188 23.58 32.44 26.10
CA GLY A 188 22.56 31.69 25.39
C GLY A 188 21.69 32.59 24.51
N ALA A 189 21.10 31.99 23.48
CA ALA A 189 20.17 32.66 22.57
C ALA A 189 18.96 31.77 22.29
N VAL A 190 17.82 32.40 22.04
CA VAL A 190 16.60 31.77 21.55
C VAL A 190 16.39 32.24 20.12
N ARG A 191 16.33 31.30 19.17
CA ARG A 191 16.05 31.56 17.77
C ARG A 191 14.67 31.01 17.41
N GLN A 192 13.81 31.86 16.91
CA GLN A 192 12.49 31.48 16.40
C GLN A 192 12.42 31.76 14.89
N PRO A 193 12.24 30.74 14.04
CA PRO A 193 11.86 30.97 12.65
C PRO A 193 10.41 31.46 12.55
N ILE A 194 10.20 32.44 11.70
CA ILE A 194 8.90 32.96 11.28
C ILE A 194 8.65 32.53 9.84
N VAL A 195 7.74 31.56 9.69
CA VAL A 195 7.37 31.02 8.39
C VAL A 195 6.43 32.00 7.69
N THR A 196 6.83 32.45 6.51
CA THR A 196 6.12 33.48 5.73
C THR A 196 5.35 32.84 4.56
N ALA A 197 4.60 33.67 3.82
CA ALA A 197 3.93 33.30 2.56
C ALA A 197 2.97 32.09 2.63
N GLY A 198 2.37 31.81 3.80
CA GLY A 198 1.42 30.71 3.96
C GLY A 198 2.03 29.32 3.67
N LYS A 199 3.36 29.17 3.77
CA LYS A 199 4.05 27.92 3.44
C LYS A 199 3.57 26.72 4.26
N LEU A 200 3.16 26.94 5.51
CA LEU A 200 2.59 25.88 6.37
C LEU A 200 1.28 25.34 5.81
N ASP A 201 0.35 26.22 5.41
CA ASP A 201 -0.94 25.83 4.84
C ASP A 201 -0.75 25.08 3.51
N LEU A 202 0.20 25.51 2.68
CA LEU A 202 0.53 24.84 1.41
C LEU A 202 1.18 23.46 1.62
N ASN A 203 2.04 23.32 2.63
CA ASN A 203 2.58 22.03 3.04
C ASN A 203 1.46 21.11 3.58
N GLN A 204 0.56 21.65 4.39
CA GLN A 204 -0.59 20.93 4.93
C GLN A 204 -1.57 20.51 3.82
N GLN A 205 -1.79 21.36 2.81
CA GLN A 205 -2.56 21.00 1.62
C GLN A 205 -1.91 19.86 0.84
N THR A 206 -0.58 19.88 0.67
CA THR A 206 0.15 18.76 0.05
C THR A 206 -0.05 17.46 0.84
N ALA A 207 0.10 17.50 2.17
CA ALA A 207 -0.09 16.35 3.04
C ALA A 207 -1.56 15.85 3.05
N SER A 208 -2.54 16.75 2.84
CA SER A 208 -3.96 16.36 2.79
C SER A 208 -4.24 15.43 1.61
N TYR A 209 -3.63 15.69 0.45
CA TYR A 209 -3.74 14.79 -0.70
C TYR A 209 -2.93 13.50 -0.52
N GLU A 210 -1.87 13.50 0.30
CA GLU A 210 -1.18 12.27 0.72
C GLU A 210 -2.09 11.39 1.59
N ILE A 211 -2.88 11.99 2.50
CA ILE A 211 -3.93 11.26 3.25
C ILE A 211 -4.99 10.69 2.30
N SER A 212 -5.51 11.48 1.36
CA SER A 212 -6.51 11.00 0.38
C SER A 212 -5.98 9.83 -0.45
N GLN A 213 -4.70 9.87 -0.84
CA GLN A 213 -4.05 8.75 -1.53
C GLN A 213 -3.93 7.53 -0.62
N ALA A 214 -3.46 7.71 0.63
CA ALA A 214 -3.32 6.62 1.59
C ALA A 214 -4.66 5.92 1.88
N ASN A 215 -5.74 6.69 2.04
CA ASN A 215 -7.10 6.17 2.20
C ASN A 215 -7.57 5.37 0.98
N SER A 216 -7.31 5.89 -0.22
CA SER A 216 -7.67 5.19 -1.47
C SER A 216 -6.87 3.89 -1.63
N ASN A 217 -5.59 3.89 -1.23
CA ASN A 217 -4.75 2.68 -1.21
C ASN A 217 -5.24 1.66 -0.16
N TYR A 218 -5.69 2.11 1.01
CA TYR A 218 -6.30 1.25 2.03
C TYR A 218 -7.55 0.56 1.49
N GLN A 219 -8.46 1.31 0.84
CA GLN A 219 -9.64 0.74 0.19
C GLN A 219 -9.28 -0.25 -0.94
N ALA A 220 -8.28 0.07 -1.77
CA ALA A 220 -7.78 -0.86 -2.78
C ALA A 220 -7.27 -2.16 -2.14
N GLN A 221 -6.56 -2.06 -1.01
CA GLN A 221 -6.07 -3.23 -0.29
C GLN A 221 -7.20 -4.07 0.31
N GLN A 222 -8.26 -3.44 0.83
CA GLN A 222 -9.47 -4.15 1.27
C GLN A 222 -10.07 -4.99 0.12
N TYR A 223 -10.24 -4.40 -1.06
CA TYR A 223 -10.76 -5.15 -2.22
C TYR A 223 -9.84 -6.28 -2.68
N ARG A 224 -8.51 -6.09 -2.61
CA ARG A 224 -7.53 -7.16 -2.92
C ARG A 224 -7.61 -8.30 -1.93
N VAL A 225 -7.75 -8.01 -0.64
CA VAL A 225 -7.92 -9.03 0.40
C VAL A 225 -9.21 -9.80 0.18
N LEU A 226 -10.35 -9.12 0.02
CA LEU A 226 -11.64 -9.76 -0.26
C LEU A 226 -11.58 -10.64 -1.52
N THR A 227 -10.99 -10.13 -2.60
CA THR A 227 -10.83 -10.90 -3.85
C THR A 227 -9.96 -12.14 -3.64
N SER A 228 -8.85 -12.00 -2.91
CA SER A 228 -7.95 -13.12 -2.63
C SER A 228 -8.61 -14.19 -1.75
N VAL A 229 -9.39 -13.78 -0.75
CA VAL A 229 -10.19 -14.68 0.10
C VAL A 229 -11.23 -15.43 -0.72
N ARG A 230 -11.96 -14.73 -1.61
CA ARG A 230 -12.93 -15.36 -2.52
C ARG A 230 -12.30 -16.41 -3.41
N ILE A 231 -11.17 -16.08 -4.05
CA ILE A 231 -10.45 -17.03 -4.91
C ILE A 231 -10.00 -18.24 -4.10
N ALA A 232 -9.35 -18.03 -2.95
CA ALA A 232 -8.88 -19.12 -2.10
C ALA A 232 -10.03 -19.99 -1.56
N TYR A 233 -11.16 -19.39 -1.21
CA TYR A 233 -12.37 -20.10 -0.80
C TYR A 233 -12.88 -21.05 -1.90
N TYR A 234 -12.96 -20.57 -3.15
CA TYR A 234 -13.38 -21.41 -4.27
C TYR A 234 -12.33 -22.47 -4.63
N ASP A 235 -11.03 -22.16 -4.50
CA ASP A 235 -9.96 -23.14 -4.70
C ASP A 235 -10.09 -24.32 -3.73
N VAL A 236 -10.42 -24.06 -2.46
CA VAL A 236 -10.68 -25.10 -1.46
C VAL A 236 -11.93 -25.92 -1.81
N LEU A 237 -13.03 -25.28 -2.22
CA LEU A 237 -14.25 -25.98 -2.64
C LEU A 237 -13.98 -26.91 -3.84
N VAL A 238 -13.20 -26.43 -4.83
CA VAL A 238 -12.79 -27.23 -6.00
C VAL A 238 -11.91 -28.41 -5.56
N ALA A 239 -10.97 -28.19 -4.64
CA ALA A 239 -10.13 -29.26 -4.10
C ALA A 239 -10.94 -30.32 -3.33
N GLN A 240 -11.92 -29.92 -2.53
CA GLN A 240 -12.86 -30.84 -1.86
C GLN A 240 -13.64 -31.68 -2.88
N GLN A 241 -14.14 -31.05 -3.94
CA GLN A 241 -14.85 -31.76 -5.01
C GLN A 241 -13.92 -32.72 -5.77
N ARG A 242 -12.66 -32.35 -6.00
CA ARG A 242 -11.64 -33.21 -6.63
C ARG A 242 -11.35 -34.46 -5.79
N ILE A 243 -11.30 -34.35 -4.46
CA ILE A 243 -11.19 -35.51 -3.56
C ILE A 243 -12.41 -36.43 -3.71
N LYS A 244 -13.62 -35.87 -3.79
CA LYS A 244 -14.85 -36.67 -3.95
C LYS A 244 -14.82 -37.47 -5.26
N LEU A 245 -14.45 -36.84 -6.37
CA LEU A 245 -14.37 -37.48 -7.68
C LEU A 245 -13.24 -38.53 -7.75
N THR A 246 -12.06 -38.23 -7.21
CA THR A 246 -10.93 -39.19 -7.20
C THR A 246 -11.19 -40.38 -6.28
N LYS A 247 -11.92 -40.23 -5.17
CA LYS A 247 -12.42 -41.36 -4.36
C LYS A 247 -13.38 -42.26 -5.16
N GLN A 248 -14.30 -41.66 -5.92
CA GLN A 248 -15.21 -42.42 -6.78
C GLN A 248 -14.45 -43.18 -7.88
N LEU A 249 -13.49 -42.52 -8.53
CA LEU A 249 -12.63 -43.13 -9.54
C LEU A 249 -11.82 -44.30 -8.96
N LEU A 250 -11.17 -44.11 -7.81
CA LEU A 250 -10.45 -45.20 -7.14
C LEU A 250 -11.39 -46.37 -6.78
N GLY A 251 -12.60 -46.08 -6.32
CA GLY A 251 -13.63 -47.09 -6.08
C GLY A 251 -13.99 -47.88 -7.33
N LEU A 252 -14.13 -47.21 -8.48
CA LEU A 252 -14.40 -47.84 -9.78
C LEU A 252 -13.21 -48.68 -10.26
N SER A 253 -11.98 -48.16 -10.20
CA SER A 253 -10.77 -48.87 -10.61
C SER A 253 -10.54 -50.13 -9.76
N ASN A 254 -10.81 -50.07 -8.45
CA ASN A 254 -10.75 -51.25 -7.58
C ASN A 254 -11.80 -52.32 -7.94
N LYS A 255 -13.00 -51.91 -8.38
CA LYS A 255 -13.99 -52.87 -8.91
C LYS A 255 -13.49 -53.51 -10.21
N GLY A 256 -12.86 -52.73 -11.09
CA GLY A 256 -12.22 -53.23 -12.31
C GLY A 256 -11.15 -54.28 -12.04
N VAL A 257 -10.29 -54.07 -11.03
CA VAL A 257 -9.31 -55.08 -10.58
C VAL A 257 -10.02 -56.37 -10.15
N LYS A 258 -11.08 -56.29 -9.33
CA LYS A 258 -11.83 -57.48 -8.89
C LYS A 258 -12.44 -58.27 -10.06
N VAL A 259 -12.94 -57.57 -11.08
CA VAL A 259 -13.47 -58.21 -12.29
C VAL A 259 -12.35 -58.91 -13.07
N ALA A 260 -11.20 -58.26 -13.25
CA ALA A 260 -10.05 -58.86 -13.92
C ALA A 260 -9.51 -60.08 -13.16
N GLU A 261 -9.49 -60.05 -11.82
CA GLU A 261 -9.11 -61.19 -10.98
C GLU A 261 -10.07 -62.38 -11.17
N ALA A 262 -11.38 -62.12 -11.23
CA ALA A 262 -12.39 -63.15 -11.48
C ALA A 262 -12.27 -63.77 -12.88
N LEU A 263 -12.06 -62.94 -13.92
CA LEU A 263 -11.88 -63.42 -15.29
C LEU A 263 -10.60 -64.24 -15.46
N LEU A 264 -9.50 -63.84 -14.81
CA LEU A 264 -8.26 -64.61 -14.80
C LEU A 264 -8.46 -65.97 -14.11
N ALA A 265 -9.19 -66.01 -12.98
CA ALA A 265 -9.52 -67.26 -12.29
C ALA A 265 -10.40 -68.19 -13.15
N ALA A 266 -11.30 -67.61 -13.96
CA ALA A 266 -12.10 -68.33 -14.94
C ALA A 266 -11.34 -68.66 -16.24
N GLN A 267 -10.04 -68.33 -16.35
CA GLN A 267 -9.20 -68.48 -17.56
C GLN A 267 -9.74 -67.73 -18.80
N GLN A 268 -10.54 -66.68 -18.59
CA GLN A 268 -11.14 -65.85 -19.63
C GLN A 268 -10.37 -64.55 -19.90
N ALA A 269 -9.33 -64.25 -19.12
CA ALA A 269 -8.45 -63.09 -19.30
C ALA A 269 -6.99 -63.46 -19.02
N GLY A 270 -6.06 -62.67 -19.58
CA GLY A 270 -4.63 -62.85 -19.38
C GLY A 270 -4.11 -62.19 -18.11
N LYS A 271 -2.91 -62.60 -17.65
CA LYS A 271 -2.20 -61.92 -16.55
C LYS A 271 -1.90 -60.45 -16.86
N VAL A 272 -1.73 -60.12 -18.15
CA VAL A 272 -1.50 -58.75 -18.63
C VAL A 272 -2.70 -57.86 -18.33
N ASP A 273 -3.93 -58.34 -18.56
CA ASP A 273 -5.16 -57.58 -18.30
C ASP A 273 -5.32 -57.25 -16.81
N LEU A 274 -5.01 -58.21 -15.94
CA LEU A 274 -4.97 -57.98 -14.49
C LEU A 274 -3.91 -56.94 -14.08
N LEU A 275 -2.70 -57.06 -14.62
CA LEU A 275 -1.62 -56.11 -14.35
C LEU A 275 -2.01 -54.69 -14.80
N GLN A 276 -2.63 -54.55 -15.97
CA GLN A 276 -3.13 -53.27 -16.46
C GLN A 276 -4.21 -52.68 -15.54
N ALA A 277 -5.20 -53.48 -15.13
CA ALA A 277 -6.22 -53.03 -14.19
C ALA A 277 -5.61 -52.57 -12.85
N ARG A 278 -4.57 -53.25 -12.36
CA ARG A 278 -3.84 -52.87 -11.14
C ARG A 278 -3.06 -51.57 -11.32
N VAL A 279 -2.44 -51.34 -12.47
CA VAL A 279 -1.78 -50.07 -12.81
C VAL A 279 -2.80 -48.93 -12.77
N GLU A 280 -3.98 -49.09 -13.37
CA GLU A 280 -5.03 -48.06 -13.34
C GLU A 280 -5.55 -47.75 -11.93
N ALA A 281 -5.73 -48.77 -11.09
CA ALA A 281 -6.09 -48.57 -9.68
C ALA A 281 -4.98 -47.85 -8.89
N ASN A 282 -3.71 -48.16 -9.16
CA ASN A 282 -2.58 -47.45 -8.56
C ASN A 282 -2.50 -45.98 -9.01
N ASN A 283 -2.68 -45.71 -10.32
CA ASN A 283 -2.76 -44.35 -10.85
C ASN A 283 -3.89 -43.55 -10.18
N SER A 284 -5.07 -44.15 -10.05
CA SER A 284 -6.23 -43.55 -9.36
C SER A 284 -5.92 -43.24 -7.88
N ARG A 285 -5.14 -44.10 -7.20
CA ARG A 285 -4.70 -43.87 -5.82
C ARG A 285 -3.72 -42.71 -5.71
N VAL A 286 -2.80 -42.57 -6.66
CA VAL A 286 -1.87 -41.43 -6.73
C VAL A 286 -2.66 -40.12 -6.92
N LEU A 287 -3.65 -40.11 -7.82
CA LEU A 287 -4.52 -38.94 -8.03
C LEU A 287 -5.29 -38.53 -6.76
N LEU A 288 -5.79 -39.48 -5.99
CA LEU A 288 -6.45 -39.20 -4.72
C LEU A 288 -5.48 -38.57 -3.70
N ARG A 289 -4.25 -39.07 -3.61
CA ARG A 289 -3.21 -38.49 -2.73
C ARG A 289 -2.86 -37.07 -3.16
N GLN A 290 -2.69 -36.84 -4.45
CA GLN A 290 -2.46 -35.50 -4.99
C GLN A 290 -3.61 -34.55 -4.64
N ALA A 291 -4.86 -34.94 -4.88
CA ALA A 291 -6.03 -34.12 -4.54
C ALA A 291 -6.13 -33.82 -3.03
N THR A 292 -5.69 -34.76 -2.19
CA THR A 292 -5.62 -34.56 -0.73
C THR A 292 -4.58 -33.50 -0.36
N ASN A 293 -3.38 -33.57 -0.95
CA ASN A 293 -2.33 -32.59 -0.73
C ASN A 293 -2.72 -31.20 -1.26
N GLU A 294 -3.40 -31.14 -2.41
CA GLU A 294 -3.93 -29.89 -2.97
C GLU A 294 -4.94 -29.24 -2.02
N LYS A 295 -5.86 -30.00 -1.41
CA LYS A 295 -6.79 -29.47 -0.39
C LYS A 295 -6.02 -28.86 0.80
N ILE A 296 -5.01 -29.58 1.31
CA ILE A 296 -4.19 -29.10 2.44
C ILE A 296 -3.51 -27.78 2.09
N SER A 297 -2.88 -27.69 0.91
CA SER A 297 -2.22 -26.47 0.46
C SER A 297 -3.20 -25.31 0.25
N ALA A 298 -4.39 -25.58 -0.33
CA ALA A 298 -5.43 -24.56 -0.52
C ALA A 298 -5.96 -24.02 0.82
N LEU A 299 -6.14 -24.90 1.83
CA LEU A 299 -6.54 -24.49 3.18
C LEU A 299 -5.49 -23.62 3.85
N GLN A 300 -4.22 -24.03 3.82
CA GLN A 300 -3.12 -23.23 4.39
C GLN A 300 -3.01 -21.85 3.74
N ARG A 301 -3.24 -21.78 2.42
CA ARG A 301 -3.29 -20.50 1.70
C ARG A 301 -4.46 -19.63 2.18
N LEU A 302 -5.65 -20.20 2.33
CA LEU A 302 -6.82 -19.50 2.84
C LEU A 302 -6.58 -18.99 4.28
N GLU A 303 -6.06 -19.84 5.16
CA GLU A 303 -5.72 -19.49 6.56
C GLU A 303 -4.71 -18.34 6.61
N SER A 304 -3.66 -18.38 5.78
CA SER A 304 -2.67 -17.29 5.70
C SER A 304 -3.25 -15.94 5.25
N LEU A 305 -4.28 -15.96 4.40
CA LEU A 305 -4.95 -14.74 3.93
C LEU A 305 -5.89 -14.14 4.97
N ILE A 306 -6.47 -14.99 5.81
CA ILE A 306 -7.37 -14.57 6.88
C ILE A 306 -6.56 -13.99 8.06
N GLY A 307 -5.38 -14.54 8.32
CA GLY A 307 -4.47 -14.05 9.36
C GLY A 307 -4.86 -14.48 10.78
N ALA A 308 -5.71 -15.50 10.93
CA ALA A 308 -6.11 -16.03 12.23
C ALA A 308 -5.39 -17.33 12.54
N GLU A 309 -4.31 -17.24 13.32
CA GLU A 309 -3.42 -18.37 13.66
C GLU A 309 -4.13 -19.54 14.36
N GLN A 310 -5.25 -19.27 15.04
CA GLN A 310 -6.01 -20.29 15.79
C GLN A 310 -7.24 -20.80 15.03
N TYR A 311 -7.54 -20.28 13.84
CA TYR A 311 -8.72 -20.67 13.08
C TYR A 311 -8.39 -21.82 12.11
N GLN A 312 -8.74 -23.04 12.50
CA GLN A 312 -8.54 -24.22 11.65
C GLN A 312 -9.77 -24.48 10.79
N VAL A 313 -9.64 -24.26 9.48
CA VAL A 313 -10.71 -24.52 8.52
C VAL A 313 -10.65 -25.99 8.10
N SER A 314 -11.59 -26.81 8.57
CA SER A 314 -11.63 -28.23 8.23
C SER A 314 -12.39 -28.51 6.92
N GLU A 315 -13.59 -27.96 6.81
CA GLU A 315 -14.45 -28.04 5.63
C GLU A 315 -15.22 -26.75 5.40
N LEU A 316 -15.32 -26.38 4.13
CA LEU A 316 -16.14 -25.27 3.67
C LEU A 316 -17.48 -25.78 3.17
N THR A 317 -18.54 -25.02 3.41
CA THR A 317 -19.83 -25.23 2.73
C THR A 317 -20.03 -24.16 1.67
N GLY A 318 -20.42 -24.59 0.48
CA GLY A 318 -20.66 -23.70 -0.65
C GLY A 318 -20.92 -24.46 -1.93
N LYS A 319 -21.51 -23.78 -2.91
CA LYS A 319 -21.61 -24.28 -4.28
C LYS A 319 -20.34 -23.89 -5.02
N TRP A 320 -19.69 -24.87 -5.65
CA TRP A 320 -18.51 -24.65 -6.50
C TRP A 320 -18.89 -24.27 -7.94
N GLU A 321 -20.17 -24.36 -8.30
CA GLU A 321 -20.64 -24.09 -9.66
C GLU A 321 -20.43 -22.62 -10.03
N PRO A 322 -19.84 -22.34 -11.21
CA PRO A 322 -19.61 -20.97 -11.63
C PRO A 322 -20.96 -20.26 -11.84
N MET A 323 -21.13 -19.13 -11.16
CA MET A 323 -22.29 -18.28 -11.40
C MET A 323 -22.09 -17.57 -12.75
N PRO A 324 -23.00 -17.71 -13.72
CA PRO A 324 -22.86 -17.05 -15.02
C PRO A 324 -23.13 -15.55 -14.86
N ILE A 325 -22.07 -14.77 -14.64
CA ILE A 325 -22.15 -13.31 -14.60
C ILE A 325 -21.99 -12.80 -16.04
N LYS A 326 -23.03 -12.17 -16.57
CA LYS A 326 -22.96 -11.44 -17.84
C LYS A 326 -22.50 -10.02 -17.58
N LEU A 327 -21.23 -9.73 -17.87
CA LEU A 327 -20.67 -8.39 -17.75
C LEU A 327 -20.79 -7.64 -19.07
N LYS A 328 -21.32 -6.42 -19.06
CA LYS A 328 -21.25 -5.50 -20.21
C LYS A 328 -20.08 -4.53 -20.03
N PHE A 329 -19.23 -4.43 -21.05
CA PHE A 329 -18.02 -3.61 -20.99
C PHE A 329 -18.30 -2.15 -20.61
N SER A 330 -19.32 -1.53 -21.20
CA SER A 330 -19.66 -0.13 -20.94
C SER A 330 -20.09 0.12 -19.49
N GLU A 331 -20.86 -0.80 -18.89
CA GLU A 331 -21.31 -0.72 -17.49
C GLU A 331 -20.13 -0.89 -16.53
N VAL A 332 -19.23 -1.84 -16.82
CA VAL A 332 -18.03 -2.09 -16.02
C VAL A 332 -17.07 -0.90 -16.09
N LEU A 333 -16.84 -0.36 -17.29
CA LEU A 333 -15.97 0.81 -17.47
C LEU A 333 -16.48 2.02 -16.69
N ALA A 334 -17.78 2.32 -16.81
CA ALA A 334 -18.41 3.42 -16.08
C ALA A 334 -18.27 3.24 -14.56
N THR A 335 -18.45 2.00 -14.07
CA THR A 335 -18.27 1.68 -12.64
C THR A 335 -16.81 1.89 -12.21
N ILE A 336 -15.83 1.38 -12.96
CA ILE A 336 -14.40 1.56 -12.66
C ILE A 336 -14.04 3.05 -12.62
N GLN A 337 -14.49 3.83 -13.59
CA GLN A 337 -14.24 5.27 -13.65
C GLN A 337 -14.85 6.03 -12.47
N ALA A 338 -16.02 5.60 -12.00
CA ALA A 338 -16.74 6.27 -10.91
C ALA A 338 -16.22 5.87 -9.52
N SER A 339 -15.84 4.61 -9.30
CA SER A 339 -15.62 4.07 -7.95
C SER A 339 -14.28 3.36 -7.72
N SER A 340 -13.38 3.28 -8.70
CA SER A 340 -12.08 2.60 -8.50
C SER A 340 -11.21 3.36 -7.50
N PRO A 341 -10.80 2.73 -6.38
CA PRO A 341 -9.87 3.35 -5.43
C PRO A 341 -8.49 3.59 -6.06
N GLU A 342 -8.10 2.79 -7.04
CA GLU A 342 -6.82 2.96 -7.74
C GLU A 342 -6.80 4.23 -8.61
N LEU A 343 -7.92 4.53 -9.28
CA LEU A 343 -8.09 5.80 -9.98
C LEU A 343 -8.19 6.98 -9.01
N SER A 344 -8.87 6.81 -7.88
CA SER A 344 -8.91 7.83 -6.82
C SER A 344 -7.51 8.15 -6.28
N ALA A 345 -6.68 7.12 -6.03
CA ALA A 345 -5.29 7.29 -5.61
C ALA A 345 -4.45 8.01 -6.69
N ALA A 346 -4.64 7.67 -7.97
CA ALA A 346 -3.98 8.35 -9.07
C ALA A 346 -4.40 9.83 -9.18
N ASN A 347 -5.68 10.15 -9.02
CA ASN A 347 -6.18 11.52 -8.99
C ASN A 347 -5.62 12.31 -7.80
N ALA A 348 -5.56 11.70 -6.61
CA ALA A 348 -4.94 12.30 -5.43
C ALA A 348 -3.46 12.63 -5.67
N ASN A 349 -2.74 11.80 -6.43
CA ASN A 349 -1.36 12.09 -6.82
C ASN A 349 -1.24 13.34 -7.71
N VAL A 350 -2.17 13.52 -8.66
CA VAL A 350 -2.21 14.71 -9.52
C VAL A 350 -2.47 15.96 -8.68
N PHE A 351 -3.46 15.92 -7.78
CA PHE A 351 -3.75 17.05 -6.89
C PHE A 351 -2.59 17.36 -5.94
N ARG A 352 -1.92 16.34 -5.40
CA ARG A 352 -0.70 16.51 -4.61
C ARG A 352 0.41 17.18 -5.42
N ALA A 353 0.63 16.77 -6.67
CA ALA A 353 1.64 17.38 -7.53
C ALA A 353 1.35 18.87 -7.77
N ASN A 354 0.08 19.23 -8.01
CA ASN A 354 -0.35 20.61 -8.14
C ASN A 354 -0.17 21.42 -6.84
N ALA A 355 -0.45 20.82 -5.68
CA ALA A 355 -0.21 21.46 -4.39
C ALA A 355 1.29 21.70 -4.13
N LYS A 356 2.15 20.74 -4.50
CA LYS A 356 3.61 20.88 -4.45
C LYS A 356 4.11 22.00 -5.37
N LEU A 357 3.51 22.15 -6.55
CA LEU A 357 3.84 23.26 -7.45
C LEU A 357 3.53 24.61 -6.80
N ARG A 358 2.34 24.80 -6.23
CA ARG A 358 1.97 26.04 -5.51
C ARG A 358 2.90 26.33 -4.32
N ARG A 359 3.31 25.29 -3.59
CA ARG A 359 4.31 25.41 -2.53
C ARG A 359 5.66 25.89 -3.07
N ALA A 360 6.08 25.37 -4.22
CA ALA A 360 7.33 25.77 -4.87
C ALA A 360 7.29 27.20 -5.40
N GLU A 361 6.13 27.69 -5.88
CA GLU A 361 5.95 29.07 -6.35
C GLU A 361 6.20 30.12 -5.26
N VAL A 362 5.89 29.80 -3.99
CA VAL A 362 6.13 30.71 -2.85
C VAL A 362 7.47 30.47 -2.16
N GLU A 363 8.26 29.47 -2.61
CA GLU A 363 9.58 29.18 -2.06
C GLU A 363 10.51 30.40 -2.05
N PRO A 364 10.56 31.25 -3.11
CA PRO A 364 11.45 32.41 -3.16
C PRO A 364 11.20 33.45 -2.05
N ILE A 365 10.03 33.46 -1.42
CA ILE A 365 9.74 34.39 -0.32
C ILE A 365 10.46 33.87 0.94
N PRO A 366 11.46 34.57 1.48
CA PRO A 366 12.27 34.04 2.58
C PRO A 366 11.46 33.96 3.88
N ASN A 367 11.77 32.97 4.70
CA ASN A 367 11.36 32.96 6.10
C ASN A 367 12.19 33.99 6.87
N VAL A 368 11.59 34.61 7.88
CA VAL A 368 12.29 35.57 8.74
C VAL A 368 12.79 34.82 9.97
N PHE A 369 14.03 35.05 10.39
CA PHE A 369 14.57 34.46 11.61
C PHE A 369 14.79 35.57 12.64
N THR A 370 14.23 35.40 13.82
CA THR A 370 14.46 36.31 14.96
C THR A 370 15.30 35.59 16.00
N GLN A 371 16.35 36.23 16.53
CA GLN A 371 17.21 35.62 17.53
C GLN A 371 17.53 36.60 18.67
N VAL A 372 17.01 36.33 19.85
CA VAL A 372 17.33 37.11 21.05
C VAL A 372 18.26 36.32 21.95
N GLY A 373 19.35 36.91 22.40
CA GLY A 373 20.31 36.26 23.27
C GLY A 373 21.04 37.21 24.21
N ALA A 374 21.66 36.66 25.24
CA ALA A 374 22.47 37.40 26.18
C ALA A 374 23.76 36.63 26.46
N GLN A 375 24.89 37.33 26.43
CA GLN A 375 26.22 36.80 26.70
C GLN A 375 26.90 37.62 27.78
N LYS A 376 27.59 36.95 28.69
CA LYS A 376 28.45 37.59 29.69
C LYS A 376 29.88 37.53 29.21
N ASP A 377 30.51 38.69 29.10
CA ASP A 377 31.94 38.78 28.86
C ASP A 377 32.68 38.54 30.18
N THR A 378 33.56 37.54 30.18
CA THR A 378 34.40 37.22 31.35
C THR A 378 35.64 38.11 31.45
N GLU A 379 36.00 38.83 30.39
CA GLU A 379 37.08 39.81 30.38
C GLU A 379 36.69 41.10 31.09
N SER A 380 35.65 41.78 30.59
CA SER A 380 35.17 43.04 31.13
C SER A 380 34.15 42.89 32.28
N GLY A 381 33.50 41.73 32.40
CA GLY A 381 32.42 41.48 33.37
C GLY A 381 31.04 41.99 32.92
N TYR A 382 30.94 42.65 31.76
CA TYR A 382 29.68 43.17 31.23
C TYR A 382 28.80 42.07 30.64
N THR A 383 27.49 42.32 30.63
CA THR A 383 26.51 41.50 29.89
C THR A 383 26.11 42.22 28.62
N VAL A 384 26.25 41.53 27.50
CA VAL A 384 25.88 42.00 26.17
C VAL A 384 24.58 41.29 25.76
N ALA A 385 23.58 42.05 25.35
CA ALA A 385 22.34 41.51 24.79
C ALA A 385 22.33 41.71 23.27
N ASN A 386 21.96 40.66 22.55
CA ASN A 386 21.87 40.61 21.10
C ASN A 386 20.41 40.29 20.69
N VAL A 387 19.91 40.92 19.62
CA VAL A 387 18.54 40.76 19.09
C VAL A 387 18.58 40.54 17.58
#